data_AF-A0A926A6N2-F1
#
_entry.id   AF-A0A926A6N2-F1
#
_cell.length_a   1.000
_cell.length_b   1.000
_cell.length_c   1.000
_cell.angle_alpha   90.00
_cell.angle_beta   90.00
_cell.angle_gamma   90.00
#
_symmetry.space_group_name_H-M   'P 1'
#
loop_
_entity.id
_entity.type
_entity.pdbx_description
1 polymer ?
#
loop_
_entity_poly.entity_id
_entity_poly.type
_entity_poly.pdbx_seq_one_letter_code
_entity_poly.pdbx_strand_id
1 'polypeptide(L)'
;MITVDITADLNSEDATGYVWSFLDEAHDQSIITPGALVIAGDDDAPAVAVVIDLTPHPRGTIVHLDVLPGAIDGYLALARRVATSA
;
A
#
# COMPACT_ATOMS: atom_id res chain seq x y z
N MET A 1 13.15 4.00 10.61
CA MET A 1 12.97 3.12 9.44
C MET A 1 11.49 2.89 9.32
N ILE A 2 10.91 3.19 8.16
CA ILE A 2 9.50 2.95 7.89
C ILE A 2 9.40 1.47 7.51
N THR A 3 8.48 0.73 8.11
CA THR A 3 8.22 -0.65 7.72
C THR A 3 7.29 -0.63 6.51
N VAL A 4 7.74 -1.22 5.41
CA VAL A 4 6.91 -1.44 4.21
C VAL A 4 5.97 -2.61 4.49
N ASP A 5 4.68 -2.42 4.28
CA ASP A 5 3.66 -3.44 4.48
C ASP A 5 3.59 -4.40 3.28
N ILE A 6 3.80 -3.88 2.07
CA ILE A 6 3.84 -4.65 0.83
C ILE A 6 4.88 -4.11 -0.15
N THR A 7 5.78 -5.00 -0.60
CA THR A 7 6.78 -4.61 -1.60
C THR A 7 6.10 -4.41 -2.96
N ALA A 8 6.37 -3.29 -3.64
CA ALA A 8 5.82 -3.01 -4.97
C ALA A 8 6.74 -2.07 -5.75
N ASP A 9 6.85 -2.26 -7.07
CA ASP A 9 7.43 -1.24 -7.94
C ASP A 9 6.38 -0.15 -8.19
N LEU A 10 6.56 1.01 -7.55
CA LEU A 10 5.62 2.12 -7.62
C LEU A 10 5.50 2.76 -9.01
N ASN A 11 6.35 2.37 -9.97
CA ASN A 11 6.23 2.79 -11.37
C ASN A 11 5.57 1.72 -12.26
N SER A 12 5.23 0.57 -11.70
CA SER A 12 4.61 -0.55 -12.42
C SER A 12 3.10 -0.50 -12.29
N GLU A 13 2.46 0.24 -13.20
CA GLU A 13 1.01 0.26 -13.36
C GLU A 13 0.57 -0.76 -14.42
N ASP A 14 -0.57 -1.40 -14.19
CA ASP A 14 -1.19 -2.28 -15.17
C ASP A 14 -2.33 -1.59 -15.95
N ALA A 15 -3.10 -2.34 -16.74
CA ALA A 15 -4.18 -1.78 -17.56
C ALA A 15 -5.33 -1.14 -16.75
N THR A 16 -5.40 -1.36 -15.43
CA THR A 16 -6.36 -0.70 -14.54
C THR A 16 -5.95 0.73 -14.18
N GLY A 17 -4.68 1.09 -14.40
CA GLY A 17 -4.11 2.38 -13.98
C GLY A 17 -3.70 2.41 -12.51
N TYR A 18 -3.67 1.26 -11.83
CA TYR A 18 -3.16 1.12 -10.47
C TYR A 18 -1.80 0.44 -10.45
N VAL A 19 -0.99 0.79 -9.45
CA VAL A 19 0.21 0.01 -9.11
C VAL A 19 -0.25 -1.36 -8.65
N TRP A 20 0.53 -2.39 -8.94
CA TRP A 20 0.17 -3.75 -8.54
C TRP A 20 1.36 -4.48 -7.91
N SER A 21 1.04 -5.44 -7.06
CA SER A 21 1.99 -6.42 -6.54
C SER A 21 1.30 -7.75 -6.29
N PHE A 22 2.07 -8.79 -5.94
CA PHE A 22 1.49 -10.04 -5.45
C PHE A 22 1.29 -9.97 -3.94
N LEU A 23 0.20 -10.59 -3.45
CA LEU A 23 -0.15 -10.59 -2.03
C LEU A 23 0.94 -11.24 -1.15
N ASP A 24 1.73 -12.17 -1.69
CA ASP A 24 2.83 -12.83 -0.97
C ASP A 24 4.08 -11.95 -0.79
N GLU A 25 4.13 -10.78 -1.43
CA GLU A 25 5.12 -9.72 -1.17
C GLU A 25 4.78 -8.88 0.07
N ALA A 26 3.59 -9.10 0.67
CA ALA A 26 3.19 -8.44 1.90
C ALA A 26 3.86 -9.06 3.12
N HIS A 27 4.36 -8.20 4.02
CA HIS A 27 4.93 -8.64 5.29
C HIS A 27 3.87 -9.31 6.19
N ASP A 28 2.66 -8.75 6.22
CA ASP A 28 1.48 -9.32 6.87
C ASP A 28 0.29 -9.26 5.90
N GLN A 29 -0.12 -10.41 5.39
CA GLN A 29 -1.24 -10.49 4.44
C GLN A 29 -2.60 -10.14 5.08
N SER A 30 -2.72 -10.23 6.40
CA SER A 30 -4.00 -10.02 7.09
C SER A 30 -4.45 -8.55 7.10
N ILE A 31 -3.51 -7.62 6.92
CA ILE A 31 -3.79 -6.18 6.83
C ILE A 31 -4.06 -5.71 5.39
N ILE A 32 -3.73 -6.53 4.39
CA ILE A 32 -3.94 -6.23 2.96
C ILE A 32 -5.38 -6.56 2.58
N THR A 33 -6.29 -5.63 2.88
CA THR A 33 -7.72 -5.77 2.60
C THR A 33 -8.23 -4.55 1.82
N PRO A 34 -9.23 -4.69 0.93
CA PRO A 34 -9.74 -3.55 0.17
C PRO A 34 -10.16 -2.38 1.06
N GLY A 35 -9.69 -1.19 0.74
CA GLY A 35 -9.88 0.05 1.50
C GLY A 35 -8.83 0.31 2.58
N ALA A 36 -7.93 -0.65 2.88
CA ALA A 36 -6.85 -0.42 3.84
C ALA A 36 -5.83 0.59 3.31
N LEU A 37 -5.34 1.46 4.19
CA LEU A 37 -4.16 2.28 3.96
C LEU A 37 -2.91 1.48 4.37
N VAL A 38 -1.96 1.37 3.46
CA VAL A 38 -0.72 0.59 3.65
C VAL A 38 0.50 1.40 3.19
N ILE A 39 1.67 1.03 3.69
CA ILE A 39 2.95 1.47 3.14
C ILE A 39 3.37 0.50 2.04
N ALA A 40 3.45 1.00 0.81
CA ALA A 40 3.89 0.25 -0.36
C ALA A 40 5.22 0.79 -0.89
N GLY A 41 5.97 -0.01 -1.64
CA GLY A 41 7.23 0.39 -2.27
C GLY A 41 8.39 -0.51 -1.87
N ASP A 42 9.55 0.08 -1.63
CA ASP A 42 10.72 -0.57 -1.04
C ASP A 42 11.32 0.32 0.07
N ASP A 43 12.45 -0.12 0.64
CA ASP A 43 13.13 0.59 1.71
C ASP A 43 13.68 1.97 1.28
N ASP A 44 13.92 2.18 -0.02
CA ASP A 44 14.48 3.41 -0.58
C ASP A 44 13.38 4.41 -0.97
N ALA A 45 12.22 3.93 -1.41
CA ALA A 45 11.10 4.74 -1.90
C ALA A 45 9.72 4.25 -1.40
N PRO A 46 9.43 4.32 -0.08
CA PRO A 46 8.12 3.97 0.44
C PRO A 46 7.08 5.08 0.21
N ALA A 47 5.83 4.70 -0.06
CA ALA A 47 4.69 5.59 -0.22
C ALA A 47 3.44 5.05 0.48
N VAL A 48 2.50 5.93 0.81
CA VAL A 48 1.17 5.50 1.30
C VAL A 48 0.31 5.13 0.10
N ALA A 49 -0.34 3.98 0.16
CA ALA A 49 -1.29 3.54 -0.85
C ALA A 49 -2.59 3.04 -0.22
N VAL A 50 -3.67 3.05 -1.00
CA VAL A 50 -4.93 2.37 -0.67
C VAL A 50 -4.98 1.06 -1.43
N VAL A 51 -5.31 -0.03 -0.73
CA VAL A 51 -5.62 -1.31 -1.38
C VAL A 51 -6.96 -1.18 -2.09
N ILE A 52 -6.97 -1.28 -3.41
CA ILE A 52 -8.18 -1.15 -4.23
C ILE A 52 -8.94 -2.47 -4.27
N ASP A 53 -8.28 -3.55 -4.67
CA ASP A 53 -8.85 -4.88 -4.69
C ASP A 53 -7.79 -5.98 -4.58
N LEU A 54 -8.26 -7.21 -4.40
CA LEU A 54 -7.48 -8.43 -4.51
C LEU A 54 -8.07 -9.29 -5.62
N THR A 55 -7.29 -9.54 -6.67
CA THR A 55 -7.74 -10.25 -7.87
C THR A 55 -7.00 -11.59 -8.04
N PRO A 56 -7.69 -12.73 -8.21
CA PRO A 56 -7.04 -14.01 -8.47
C PRO A 56 -6.24 -14.00 -9.79
N HIS A 57 -5.03 -14.57 -9.75
CA HIS A 57 -4.16 -14.72 -10.91
C HIS A 57 -3.53 -16.13 -10.92
N PRO A 58 -3.18 -16.73 -12.08
CA PRO A 58 -2.59 -18.07 -12.11
C PRO A 58 -1.31 -18.26 -11.28
N ARG A 59 -0.64 -17.15 -10.91
CA ARG A 59 0.61 -17.15 -10.14
C ARG A 59 0.45 -16.71 -8.69
N GLY A 60 -0.76 -16.37 -8.24
CA GLY A 60 -1.01 -15.82 -6.91
C GLY A 60 -2.20 -14.86 -6.90
N THR A 61 -2.31 -14.06 -5.86
CA THR A 61 -3.32 -12.99 -5.78
C THR A 61 -2.66 -11.66 -6.11
N ILE A 62 -3.18 -10.93 -7.08
CA ILE A 62 -2.76 -9.57 -7.38
C ILE A 62 -3.44 -8.62 -6.40
N VAL A 63 -2.67 -7.66 -5.88
CA VAL A 63 -3.14 -6.55 -5.06
C VAL A 63 -2.99 -5.29 -5.90
N HIS A 64 -4.09 -4.60 -6.18
CA HIS A 64 -4.05 -3.28 -6.81
C HIS A 64 -3.96 -2.19 -5.73
N LEU A 65 -3.09 -1.22 -5.96
CA LEU A 65 -2.70 -0.16 -5.04
C LEU A 65 -2.87 1.19 -5.72
N ASP A 66 -3.65 2.08 -5.12
CA ASP A 66 -3.72 3.49 -5.51
C ASP A 66 -2.77 4.29 -4.62
N VAL A 67 -1.65 4.73 -5.21
CA VAL A 67 -0.60 5.47 -4.49
C VAL A 67 -1.07 6.88 -4.20
N LEU A 68 -1.15 7.22 -2.92
CA LEU A 68 -1.66 8.52 -2.50
C LEU A 68 -0.58 9.60 -2.58
N PRO A 69 -0.96 10.85 -2.88
CA PRO A 69 -0.01 11.94 -2.96
C PRO A 69 0.53 12.34 -1.57
N GLY A 70 1.76 12.86 -1.54
CA GLY A 70 2.35 13.48 -0.35
C GLY A 70 3.25 12.55 0.47
N ALA A 71 3.92 13.13 1.45
CA ALA A 71 4.88 12.42 2.29
C ALA A 71 4.18 11.62 3.40
N ILE A 72 4.73 10.45 3.76
CA ILE A 72 4.26 9.59 4.85
C ILE A 72 4.11 10.36 6.17
N ASP A 73 5.04 11.27 6.47
CA ASP A 73 5.00 12.12 7.66
C ASP A 73 3.71 12.96 7.77
N GLY A 74 3.12 13.36 6.63
CA GLY A 74 1.84 14.07 6.59
C GLY A 74 0.67 13.21 7.08
N TYR A 75 0.63 11.96 6.63
CA TYR A 75 -0.37 10.98 7.07
C TYR A 75 -0.21 10.63 8.55
N LEU A 76 1.04 10.44 9.00
CA LEU A 76 1.34 10.19 10.41
C LEU A 76 0.94 11.36 11.30
N ALA A 77 1.22 12.60 10.89
CA ALA A 77 0.79 13.80 11.61
C ALA A 77 -0.73 13.90 11.69
N LEU A 78 -1.45 13.60 10.60
CA LEU A 78 -2.91 13.53 10.60
C LEU A 78 -3.43 12.48 11.58
N ALA A 79 -2.94 11.25 11.51
CA ALA A 79 -3.36 10.15 12.37
C ALA A 79 -3.15 10.48 13.85
N ARG A 80 -1.98 11.04 14.21
CA ARG A 80 -1.68 11.50 15.57
C ARG A 80 -2.65 12.58 16.06
N ARG A 81 -2.97 13.55 15.21
CA ARG A 81 -3.92 14.62 15.54
C ARG A 81 -5.33 14.08 15.80
N VAL A 82 -5.81 13.18 14.94
CA VAL A 82 -7.14 12.55 15.09
C VAL A 82 -7.18 11.67 16.33
N ALA A 83 -6.15 10.86 16.59
CA ALA A 83 -6.08 9.99 17.76
C ALA A 83 -6.05 10.74 19.09
N THR A 84 -5.44 11.93 19.14
CA THR A 84 -5.44 12.80 20.34
C THR A 84 -6.80 13.49 20.55
N SER A 85 -7.64 13.55 19.51
CA SER A 85 -8.96 14.18 19.54
C SER A 85 -10.08 13.16 19.82
N ALA A 86 -9.76 11.88 19.94
CA ALA A 86 -10.66 10.77 20.22
C ALA A 86 -10.58 10.34 21.70
#